data_AF-A0A519Q538-F1
#
_entry.id   AF-A0A519Q538-F1
#
_cell.length_a   1.000
_cell.length_b   1.000
_cell.length_c   1.000
_cell.angle_alpha   90.00
_cell.angle_beta   90.00
_cell.angle_gamma   90.00
#
_symmetry.space_group_name_H-M   'P 1'
#
loop_
_entity.id
_entity.type
_entity.pdbx_description
1 polymer ?
#
loop_
_entity_poly.entity_id
_entity_poly.type
_entity_poly.pdbx_seq_one_letter_code
_entity_poly.pdbx_strand_id
1 'polypeptide(L)'
;RILDQRNVDFEYEGEMPPELALHPDARAAYPFMRLSRDANVLVMPAIHSASISTRLVQSLGAATVIGPLLVGLEHSVQIVPLGASVSEIMTAATFAAYEEGAVGEPSPRPQPLMAPPRPATAVPPTV
;
A
#
# COMPACT_ATOMS: atom_id res chain seq x y z
N ARG A 1 -3.15 13.75 10.51
CA ARG A 1 -2.34 14.04 11.72
C ARG A 1 -2.02 12.84 12.61
N ILE A 2 -2.77 11.73 12.58
CA ILE A 2 -2.39 10.52 13.36
C ILE A 2 -1.11 9.87 12.80
N LEU A 3 -0.99 9.73 11.48
CA LEU A 3 0.20 9.15 10.85
C LEU A 3 1.44 10.06 10.96
N ASP A 4 1.26 11.38 10.95
CA ASP A 4 2.35 12.35 11.17
C ASP A 4 2.96 12.20 12.58
N GLN A 5 2.14 11.84 13.57
CA GLN A 5 2.57 11.64 14.95
C GLN A 5 3.24 10.28 15.19
N ARG A 6 2.98 9.29 14.32
CA ARG A 6 3.53 7.93 14.43
C ARG A 6 4.92 7.78 13.82
N ASN A 7 5.49 8.86 13.27
CA ASN A 7 6.82 8.90 12.65
C ASN A 7 7.06 7.71 11.71
N VAL A 8 6.15 7.55 10.75
CA VAL A 8 6.17 6.44 9.79
C VAL A 8 7.33 6.55 8.79
N ASP A 9 7.81 5.41 8.34
CA ASP A 9 8.92 5.23 7.40
C ASP A 9 8.47 5.13 5.93
N PHE A 10 7.16 5.21 5.66
CA PHE A 10 6.57 5.13 4.32
C PHE A 10 5.91 6.44 3.88
N GLU A 11 5.88 6.66 2.55
CA GLU A 11 5.13 7.74 1.93
C GLU A 11 3.63 7.44 1.97
N TYR A 12 2.82 8.43 2.34
CA TYR A 12 1.37 8.31 2.32
C TYR A 12 0.74 9.66 1.97
N GLU A 13 -0.44 9.61 1.38
CA GLU A 13 -1.28 10.77 1.16
C GLU A 13 -2.69 10.48 1.65
N GLY A 14 -3.31 11.48 2.27
CA GLY A 14 -4.63 11.36 2.85
C GLY A 14 -5.68 12.00 1.95
N GLU A 15 -6.85 11.37 1.85
CA GLU A 15 -8.02 11.85 1.11
C GLU A 15 -7.74 12.24 -0.34
N MET A 16 -7.85 11.24 -1.22
CA MET A 16 -7.53 11.40 -2.62
C MET A 16 -8.41 10.51 -3.50
N PRO A 17 -8.86 11.00 -4.67
CA PRO A 17 -9.46 10.15 -5.69
C PRO A 17 -8.46 9.11 -6.24
N PRO A 18 -8.86 7.87 -6.48
CA PRO A 18 -7.97 6.81 -6.96
C PRO A 18 -7.26 7.16 -8.28
N GLU A 19 -7.87 8.00 -9.12
CA GLU A 19 -7.29 8.45 -10.38
C GLU A 19 -5.98 9.24 -10.14
N LEU A 20 -5.95 10.06 -9.09
CA LEU A 20 -4.79 10.86 -8.70
C LEU A 20 -3.71 10.00 -8.03
N ALA A 21 -4.12 8.93 -7.35
CA ALA A 21 -3.20 8.00 -6.70
C ALA A 21 -2.48 7.06 -7.70
N LEU A 22 -3.14 6.73 -8.82
CA LEU A 22 -2.66 5.72 -9.77
C LEU A 22 -2.01 6.29 -11.04
N HIS A 23 -2.23 7.56 -11.38
CA HIS A 23 -1.69 8.16 -12.60
C HIS A 23 -0.77 9.36 -12.33
N PRO A 24 0.50 9.34 -12.81
CA PRO A 24 1.44 10.45 -12.62
C PRO A 24 1.00 11.76 -13.31
N ASP A 25 0.28 11.67 -14.43
CA ASP A 25 -0.12 12.86 -15.19
C ASP A 25 -1.18 13.68 -14.45
N ALA A 26 -2.09 13.01 -13.74
CA ALA A 26 -3.06 13.66 -12.86
C ALA A 26 -2.36 14.34 -11.67
N ARG A 27 -1.18 13.83 -11.26
CA ARG A 27 -0.42 14.34 -10.13
C ARG A 27 0.23 15.70 -10.36
N ALA A 28 0.49 16.06 -11.61
CA ALA A 28 1.08 17.36 -11.97
C ALA A 28 0.21 18.56 -11.52
N ALA A 29 -1.10 18.37 -11.36
CA ALA A 29 -2.01 19.41 -10.88
C ALA A 29 -1.93 19.65 -9.35
N TYR A 30 -1.24 18.77 -8.59
CA TYR A 30 -1.20 18.79 -7.12
C TYR A 30 0.25 18.75 -6.59
N PRO A 31 1.05 19.83 -6.75
CA PRO A 31 2.49 19.85 -6.44
C PRO A 31 2.84 19.75 -4.94
N PHE A 32 1.85 19.61 -4.05
CA PHE A 32 2.01 19.47 -2.60
C PHE A 32 1.83 18.03 -2.09
N MET A 33 1.64 17.05 -2.98
CA MET A 33 1.53 15.65 -2.59
C MET A 33 2.86 15.07 -2.14
N ARG A 34 2.81 14.18 -1.15
CA ARG A 34 3.98 13.49 -0.59
C ARG A 34 4.37 12.21 -1.35
N LEU A 35 3.53 11.76 -2.28
CA LEU A 35 3.74 10.55 -3.07
C LEU A 35 4.71 10.79 -4.23
N SER A 36 5.89 10.18 -4.14
CA SER A 36 6.90 10.22 -5.20
C SER A 36 6.54 9.29 -6.38
N ARG A 37 5.83 8.19 -6.12
CA ARG A 37 5.47 7.15 -7.11
C ARG A 37 3.98 6.81 -7.07
N ASP A 38 3.53 5.99 -8.01
CA ASP A 38 2.15 5.49 -8.03
C ASP A 38 1.86 4.68 -6.77
N ALA A 39 0.64 4.82 -6.25
CA ALA A 39 0.23 4.15 -5.01
C ALA A 39 0.10 2.63 -5.23
N ASN A 40 0.78 1.85 -4.40
CA ASN A 40 0.68 0.39 -4.35
C ASN A 40 -0.31 -0.10 -3.27
N VAL A 41 -0.61 0.75 -2.28
CA VAL A 41 -1.54 0.46 -1.18
C VAL A 41 -2.68 1.46 -1.24
N LEU A 42 -3.90 0.95 -1.39
CA LEU A 42 -5.11 1.75 -1.46
C LEU A 42 -5.95 1.51 -0.20
N VAL A 43 -6.01 2.51 0.68
CA VAL A 43 -6.84 2.46 1.88
C VAL A 43 -8.23 2.99 1.54
N MET A 44 -9.24 2.14 1.72
CA MET A 44 -10.63 2.49 1.43
C MET A 44 -11.29 3.12 2.65
N PRO A 45 -12.17 4.13 2.47
CA PRO A 45 -12.78 4.86 3.59
C PRO A 45 -13.84 4.04 4.35
N ALA A 46 -14.43 3.03 3.69
CA ALA A 46 -15.48 2.20 4.27
C ALA A 46 -15.43 0.75 3.75
N ILE A 47 -15.98 -0.18 4.52
CA ILE A 47 -16.01 -1.61 4.19
C ILE A 47 -16.77 -1.89 2.89
N HIS A 48 -17.84 -1.13 2.62
CA HIS A 48 -18.63 -1.27 1.40
C HIS A 48 -17.83 -0.83 0.17
N SER A 49 -17.10 0.29 0.27
CA SER A 49 -16.21 0.76 -0.79
C SER A 49 -15.12 -0.25 -1.07
N ALA A 50 -14.49 -0.81 -0.03
CA ALA A 50 -13.50 -1.87 -0.18
C ALA A 50 -14.08 -3.11 -0.88
N SER A 51 -15.21 -3.63 -0.40
CA SER A 51 -15.81 -4.83 -0.98
C SER A 51 -16.25 -4.64 -2.43
N ILE A 52 -16.76 -3.46 -2.79
CA ILE A 52 -17.17 -3.16 -4.17
C ILE A 52 -15.93 -3.04 -5.04
N SER A 53 -14.95 -2.24 -4.63
CA SER A 53 -13.72 -2.00 -5.41
C SER A 53 -12.94 -3.30 -5.65
N THR A 54 -12.75 -4.15 -4.65
CA THR A 54 -12.04 -5.43 -4.83
C THR A 54 -12.77 -6.35 -5.82
N ARG A 55 -14.11 -6.40 -5.78
CA ARG A 55 -14.90 -7.22 -6.73
C ARG A 55 -14.88 -6.64 -8.15
N LEU A 56 -14.90 -5.30 -8.28
CA LEU A 56 -14.75 -4.63 -9.58
C LEU A 56 -13.37 -4.91 -10.18
N VAL A 57 -12.30 -4.79 -9.39
CA VAL A 57 -10.93 -5.10 -9.82
C VAL A 57 -10.79 -6.57 -10.22
N GLN A 58 -11.41 -7.49 -9.47
CA GLN A 58 -11.44 -8.91 -9.81
C GLN A 58 -12.15 -9.18 -11.14
N SER A 59 -13.31 -8.55 -11.36
CA SER A 59 -14.19 -8.84 -12.49
C SER A 59 -13.76 -8.13 -13.78
N LEU A 60 -13.28 -6.89 -13.67
CA LEU A 60 -12.89 -6.05 -14.81
C LEU A 60 -11.39 -6.10 -15.10
N GLY A 61 -10.56 -6.20 -14.07
CA GLY A 61 -9.10 -6.11 -14.18
C GLY A 61 -8.40 -7.44 -14.45
N ALA A 62 -9.14 -8.54 -14.60
CA ALA A 62 -8.61 -9.91 -14.65
C ALA A 62 -7.57 -10.20 -13.54
N ALA A 63 -7.70 -9.50 -12.41
CA ALA A 63 -6.75 -9.56 -11.32
C ALA A 63 -7.02 -10.80 -10.48
N THR A 64 -5.96 -11.53 -10.14
CA THR A 64 -6.04 -12.62 -9.17
C THR A 64 -6.21 -12.02 -7.78
N VAL A 65 -7.39 -12.20 -7.19
CA VAL A 65 -7.64 -11.80 -5.80
C VAL A 65 -7.12 -12.89 -4.88
N ILE A 66 -6.20 -12.50 -4.01
CA ILE A 66 -5.75 -13.31 -2.89
C ILE A 66 -6.35 -12.69 -1.63
N GLY A 67 -7.21 -13.44 -0.92
CA GLY A 67 -7.79 -12.99 0.34
C GLY A 67 -9.31 -13.16 0.43
N PRO A 68 -9.89 -12.93 1.61
CA PRO A 68 -9.47 -11.95 2.63
C PRO A 68 -8.24 -12.37 3.45
N LEU A 69 -7.33 -11.42 3.69
CA LEU A 69 -6.21 -11.59 4.61
C LEU A 69 -6.50 -10.77 5.87
N LEU A 70 -6.44 -11.43 7.02
CA LEU A 70 -6.54 -10.78 8.32
C LEU A 70 -5.14 -10.40 8.78
N VAL A 71 -4.98 -9.19 9.31
CA VAL A 71 -3.71 -8.67 9.82
C VAL A 71 -3.95 -7.90 11.11
N GLY A 72 -2.96 -7.87 12.01
CA GLY A 72 -2.99 -7.05 13.23
C GLY A 72 -3.71 -7.69 14.42
N LEU A 73 -3.91 -9.01 14.40
CA LEU A 73 -4.37 -9.80 15.54
C LEU A 73 -3.18 -10.24 16.41
N GLU A 74 -3.42 -10.57 17.69
CA GLU A 74 -2.37 -11.07 18.61
C GLU A 74 -1.82 -12.44 18.21
N HIS A 75 -2.65 -13.25 17.54
CA HIS A 75 -2.29 -14.56 16.99
C HIS A 75 -2.71 -14.62 15.52
N SER A 76 -1.93 -15.32 14.69
CA SER A 76 -2.26 -15.44 13.28
C SER A 76 -3.47 -16.34 13.06
N VAL A 77 -4.51 -15.77 12.46
CA VAL A 77 -5.77 -16.45 12.13
C VAL A 77 -6.16 -16.01 10.72
N GLN A 78 -6.37 -16.97 9.82
CA GLN A 78 -6.86 -16.70 8.47
C GLN A 78 -8.19 -17.43 8.25
N ILE A 79 -9.18 -16.71 7.70
CA ILE A 79 -10.52 -17.24 7.44
C ILE A 79 -10.67 -17.52 5.96
N VAL A 80 -11.01 -18.77 5.63
CA VAL A 80 -11.18 -19.23 4.25
C VAL A 80 -12.66 -19.59 4.02
N PRO A 81 -13.25 -19.24 2.86
CA PRO A 81 -14.64 -19.60 2.56
C PRO A 81 -14.82 -21.12 2.41
N LEU A 82 -16.00 -21.63 2.76
CA LEU A 82 -16.31 -23.07 2.75
C LEU A 82 -16.16 -23.75 1.38
N GLY A 83 -16.22 -22.99 0.28
CA GLY A 83 -16.06 -23.48 -1.09
C GLY A 83 -14.65 -23.32 -1.66
N ALA A 84 -13.66 -22.99 -0.84
CA ALA A 84 -12.31 -22.74 -1.31
C ALA A 84 -11.63 -24.00 -1.86
N SER A 85 -10.85 -23.81 -2.91
CA SER A 85 -9.96 -24.82 -3.48
C SER A 85 -8.82 -25.17 -2.52
N VAL A 86 -8.23 -26.35 -2.72
CA VAL A 86 -7.07 -26.80 -1.93
C VAL A 86 -5.92 -25.78 -2.02
N SER A 87 -5.70 -25.17 -3.19
CA SER A 87 -4.66 -24.15 -3.37
C SER A 87 -4.91 -22.89 -2.53
N GLU A 88 -6.16 -22.44 -2.41
CA GLU A 88 -6.51 -21.28 -1.57
C GLU A 88 -6.30 -21.60 -0.08
N ILE A 89 -6.67 -22.80 0.36
CA ILE A 89 -6.42 -23.26 1.74
C ILE A 89 -4.92 -23.30 2.04
N MET A 90 -4.13 -23.90 1.14
CA MET A 90 -2.67 -23.94 1.29
C MET A 90 -2.04 -22.55 1.30
N THR A 91 -2.56 -21.64 0.46
CA THR A 91 -2.10 -20.24 0.42
C THR A 91 -2.40 -19.53 1.74
N ALA A 92 -3.63 -19.66 2.26
CA ALA A 92 -4.03 -19.06 3.53
C ALA A 92 -3.23 -19.63 4.71
N ALA A 93 -2.99 -20.95 4.75
CA ALA A 93 -2.15 -21.58 5.76
C ALA A 93 -0.70 -21.10 5.71
N THR A 94 -0.18 -20.87 4.49
CA THR A 94 1.17 -20.33 4.30
C THR A 94 1.28 -18.90 4.83
N PHE A 95 0.28 -18.05 4.55
CA PHE A 95 0.22 -16.71 5.12
C PHE A 95 0.13 -16.73 6.64
N ALA A 96 -0.67 -17.63 7.21
CA ALA A 96 -0.82 -17.75 8.66
C ALA A 96 0.51 -18.15 9.34
N ALA A 97 1.21 -19.14 8.79
CA ALA A 97 2.51 -19.57 9.29
C ALA A 97 3.59 -18.49 9.15
N TYR A 98 3.55 -17.70 8.07
CA TYR A 98 4.52 -16.61 7.86
C TYR A 98 4.30 -15.46 8.83
N GLU A 99 3.05 -15.08 9.09
CA GLU A 99 2.72 -13.97 9.99
C GLU A 99 3.18 -14.26 11.43
N GLU A 100 3.10 -15.52 11.89
CA GLU A 100 3.65 -15.94 13.18
C GLU A 100 5.19 -15.78 13.24
N GLY A 101 5.89 -16.07 12.14
CA GLY A 101 7.35 -15.89 12.04
C GLY A 101 7.80 -14.42 11.96
N ALA A 102 6.97 -13.53 11.42
CA ALA A 102 7.29 -12.11 11.25
C ALA A 102 7.26 -11.30 12.56
N VAL A 103 6.71 -11.85 13.65
CA VAL A 103 6.71 -11.22 14.98
C VAL A 103 8.13 -11.16 15.58
N GLY A 104 9.12 -11.87 15.01
CA GLY A 104 10.48 -11.99 15.54
C GLY A 104 11.58 -11.13 14.90
N GLU A 105 11.39 -10.53 13.73
CA GLU A 105 12.43 -9.76 13.04
C GLU A 105 11.99 -8.32 12.71
N PRO A 106 12.72 -7.28 13.16
CA PRO A 106 12.48 -5.93 12.68
C PRO A 106 12.79 -5.86 11.18
N SER A 107 11.82 -5.38 10.41
CA SER A 107 11.94 -5.20 8.95
C SER A 107 13.26 -4.52 8.56
N PRO A 108 14.00 -5.06 7.58
CA PRO A 108 15.20 -4.41 7.08
C PRO A 108 14.82 -3.06 6.46
N ARG A 109 15.45 -1.99 6.98
CA ARG A 109 15.22 -0.61 6.52
C ARG A 109 15.27 -0.58 4.99
N PRO A 110 14.27 -0.02 4.29
CA PRO A 110 14.41 0.26 2.87
C PRO A 110 15.62 1.19 2.73
N GLN A 111 16.67 0.71 2.04
CA GLN A 111 17.83 1.53 1.74
C GLN A 111 17.32 2.75 0.97
N PRO A 112 17.66 3.99 1.38
CA PRO A 112 17.24 5.16 0.64
C PRO A 112 17.78 5.03 -0.78
N LEU A 113 16.87 4.83 -1.73
CA LEU A 113 17.19 4.89 -3.15
C LEU A 113 17.80 6.27 -3.39
N MET A 114 19.08 6.27 -3.74
CA MET A 114 19.91 7.45 -3.98
C MET A 114 19.12 8.44 -4.84
N ALA A 115 18.69 9.55 -4.24
CA ALA A 115 17.96 10.59 -4.96
C ALA A 115 18.83 11.07 -6.14
N PRO A 116 18.27 11.27 -7.34
CA PRO A 116 19.02 11.91 -8.42
C PRO A 116 19.51 13.29 -7.92
N PRO A 117 20.73 13.71 -8.27
CA PRO A 117 21.29 14.97 -7.78
C PRO A 117 20.35 16.11 -8.14
N ARG A 118 19.94 16.90 -7.13
CA ARG A 118 19.13 18.10 -7.35
C ARG A 118 19.85 18.97 -8.39
N PRO A 119 19.18 19.46 -9.45
CA PRO A 119 19.80 20.38 -10.38
C PRO A 119 20.23 21.63 -9.61
N ALA A 120 21.49 22.01 -9.77
CA ALA A 120 22.11 23.13 -9.09
C ALA A 120 21.26 24.38 -9.26
N THR A 121 20.72 24.90 -8.16
CA THR A 121 20.07 26.20 -8.11
C THR A 121 21.15 27.24 -8.40
N ALA A 122 21.13 27.78 -9.62
CA ALA A 122 21.97 28.90 -9.99
C ALA A 122 21.61 30.08 -9.09
N VAL A 123 22.51 30.42 -8.18
CA VAL A 123 22.49 31.67 -7.43
C VAL A 123 22.60 32.81 -8.45
N PRO A 124 21.63 33.74 -8.54
CA PRO A 124 21.83 34.92 -9.37
C PRO A 124 22.93 35.78 -8.74
N PRO A 125 23.93 36.25 -9.51
CA PRO A 125 25.00 37.06 -8.96
C PRO A 125 24.45 38.41 -8.49
N THR A 126 24.75 38.73 -7.24
CA THR A 126 24.67 40.08 -6.68
C THR A 126 25.47 41.05 -7.55
N VAL A 127 24.80 42.11 -8.03
CA VAL A 127 25.38 43.41 -8.37
C VAL A 127 24.44 44.47 -7.84
#